data_AF-A0A7D5YXY6-F1
#
_entry.id   AF-A0A7D5YXY6-F1
#
_cell.length_a   1.000
_cell.length_b   1.000
_cell.length_c   1.000
_cell.angle_alpha   90.00
_cell.angle_beta   90.00
_cell.angle_gamma   90.00
#
_symmetry.space_group_name_H-M   'P 1'
#
loop_
_entity.id
_entity.type
_entity.pdbx_description
1 polymer ?
#
loop_
_entity_poly.entity_id
_entity_poly.type
_entity_poly.pdbx_seq_one_letter_code
_entity_poly.pdbx_strand_id
1 'polypeptide(L)'
;MAPQQETGRLPTPFKRASSESNIELEHLLRLMPASRRSKTVFHFNDRKSCPMDIVQRPKADVEFLAEELCVPSLNDIHDLLWLAGRPMPPRPLTYQLTASRTIAVVEDINLHLIWEPGRIFLKPIPRFLLNAAFWTKHLASLIQHESDYRIAASNHLLPADVDWESWRQTSWELLENSPCNMTRVNKRYRYGELRLSRLNKISRWRSLTCSGDGLVGLMRGYKFGFATYGQLLEACLFPVVTATAYILLVLTAMQVGLSTDYLKDNFAFQQASWGFTVFSILAPLILIVLSFVLVFLYVVFNYRSTKAFNQRRMQFYDNLGRNGC
;
A
#
# COMPACT_ATOMS: atom_id res chain seq x y z
N MET A 1 36.00 -71.40 18.22
CA MET A 1 34.85 -72.11 17.63
C MET A 1 33.60 -71.60 18.35
N ALA A 2 32.77 -70.83 17.62
CA ALA A 2 31.41 -70.35 17.95
C ALA A 2 31.21 -69.36 19.13
N PRO A 3 30.14 -68.54 19.14
CA PRO A 3 29.85 -67.51 18.13
C PRO A 3 29.46 -66.14 18.74
N GLN A 4 29.37 -65.14 17.85
CA GLN A 4 28.90 -63.78 18.07
C GLN A 4 27.44 -63.73 18.56
N GLN A 5 27.13 -62.71 19.38
CA GLN A 5 25.76 -62.27 19.61
C GLN A 5 25.72 -60.74 19.51
N GLU A 6 25.56 -60.24 18.27
CA GLU A 6 25.13 -58.87 18.00
C GLU A 6 23.75 -58.67 18.61
N THR A 7 23.69 -57.87 19.68
CA THR A 7 22.42 -57.41 20.24
C THR A 7 21.85 -56.36 19.29
N GLY A 8 20.90 -56.79 18.46
CA GLY A 8 20.07 -55.93 17.63
C GLY A 8 19.37 -54.88 18.49
N ARG A 9 19.93 -53.68 18.50
CA ARG A 9 19.30 -52.51 19.12
C ARG A 9 18.18 -52.06 18.17
N LEU A 10 16.94 -52.46 18.47
CA LEU A 10 15.74 -51.95 17.79
C LEU A 10 15.82 -50.41 17.73
N PRO A 11 15.64 -49.78 16.56
CA PRO A 11 15.57 -48.33 16.48
C PRO A 11 14.33 -47.88 17.27
N THR A 12 14.55 -47.17 18.38
CA THR A 12 13.46 -46.59 19.16
C THR A 12 12.72 -45.56 18.30
N PRO A 13 11.38 -45.66 18.13
CA PRO A 13 10.61 -44.75 17.28
C PRO A 13 10.71 -43.28 17.75
N PHE A 14 11.06 -43.05 19.02
CA PHE A 14 11.28 -41.73 19.61
C PHE A 14 12.54 -40.98 19.14
N LYS A 15 13.57 -41.68 18.64
CA LYS A 15 14.78 -41.01 18.11
C LYS A 15 14.58 -40.46 16.70
N ARG A 16 13.68 -41.08 15.91
CA ARG A 16 13.37 -40.66 14.55
C ARG A 16 12.47 -39.43 14.54
N ALA A 17 11.41 -39.45 15.36
CA ALA A 17 10.50 -38.32 15.53
C ALA A 17 11.19 -37.06 16.10
N SER A 18 12.15 -37.22 17.01
CA SER A 18 12.94 -36.08 17.53
C SER A 18 13.99 -35.58 16.53
N SER A 19 14.51 -36.45 15.64
CA SER A 19 15.37 -36.00 14.54
C SER A 19 14.58 -35.30 13.43
N GLU A 20 13.40 -35.80 13.07
CA GLU A 20 12.50 -35.19 12.09
C GLU A 20 11.96 -33.86 12.60
N SER A 21 11.55 -33.77 13.87
CA SER A 21 11.13 -32.50 14.48
C SER A 21 12.29 -31.50 14.59
N ASN A 22 13.53 -31.96 14.86
CA ASN A 22 14.69 -31.08 14.89
C ASN A 22 15.12 -30.63 13.49
N ILE A 23 14.98 -31.46 12.46
CA ILE A 23 15.24 -31.11 11.07
C ILE A 23 14.17 -30.13 10.57
N GLU A 24 12.89 -30.36 10.86
CA GLU A 24 11.82 -29.41 10.55
C GLU A 24 12.00 -28.08 11.28
N LEU A 25 12.38 -28.11 12.56
CA LEU A 25 12.65 -26.90 13.34
C LEU A 25 13.89 -26.15 12.82
N GLU A 26 14.97 -26.84 12.46
CA GLU A 26 16.15 -26.29 11.80
C GLU A 26 15.80 -25.66 10.44
N HIS A 27 15.00 -26.36 9.63
CA HIS A 27 14.51 -25.83 8.36
C HIS A 27 13.63 -24.60 8.58
N LEU A 28 12.68 -24.62 9.51
CA LEU A 28 11.85 -23.46 9.85
C LEU A 28 12.69 -22.29 10.39
N LEU A 29 13.70 -22.56 11.22
CA LEU A 29 14.64 -21.56 11.73
C LEU A 29 15.44 -20.88 10.60
N ARG A 30 15.79 -21.61 9.54
CA ARG A 30 16.46 -21.05 8.34
C ARG A 30 15.53 -20.17 7.49
N LEU A 31 14.22 -20.33 7.64
CA LEU A 31 13.22 -19.54 6.92
C LEU A 31 12.74 -18.32 7.72
N MET A 32 13.07 -18.25 9.01
CA MET A 32 12.73 -17.12 9.87
C MET A 32 13.67 -15.92 9.63
N PRO A 33 13.21 -14.70 9.89
CA PRO A 33 14.05 -13.51 9.78
C PRO A 33 15.22 -13.56 10.77
N ALA A 34 16.29 -12.81 10.49
CA ALA A 34 17.46 -12.77 11.36
C ALA A 34 17.17 -12.18 12.75
N SER A 35 16.27 -11.19 12.82
CA SER A 35 15.84 -10.55 14.06
C SER A 35 14.44 -9.97 13.90
N ARG A 36 13.74 -9.77 15.02
CA ARG A 36 12.42 -9.15 15.09
C ARG A 36 12.48 -7.91 15.98
N ARG A 37 11.85 -6.82 15.55
CA ARG A 37 11.59 -5.66 16.41
C ARG A 37 10.20 -5.82 17.03
N SER A 38 10.11 -5.72 18.36
CA SER A 38 8.84 -5.76 19.09
C SER A 38 8.73 -4.57 20.04
N LYS A 39 7.52 -4.15 20.38
CA LYS A 39 7.27 -3.11 21.38
C LYS A 39 7.03 -3.75 22.73
N THR A 40 7.91 -3.47 23.68
CA THR A 40 7.71 -3.86 25.08
C THR A 40 7.48 -2.63 25.94
N VAL A 41 6.52 -2.75 26.84
CA VAL A 41 6.21 -1.71 27.80
C VAL A 41 7.17 -1.88 28.97
N PHE A 42 8.03 -0.88 29.16
CA PHE A 42 8.88 -0.83 30.34
C PHE A 42 8.18 -0.03 31.42
N HIS A 43 8.05 -0.64 32.60
CA HIS A 43 7.54 0.02 33.79
C HIS A 43 8.71 0.68 34.51
N PHE A 44 8.77 2.00 34.47
CA PHE A 44 9.72 2.77 35.27
C PHE A 44 9.02 3.24 36.55
N ASN A 45 9.70 3.10 37.70
CA ASN A 45 9.18 3.32 39.07
C ASN A 45 7.94 4.23 39.14
N ASP A 46 6.80 3.56 39.33
CA ASP A 46 5.46 4.01 39.69
C ASP A 46 4.65 5.01 38.87
N ARG A 47 5.13 5.64 37.78
CA ARG A 47 4.22 6.55 37.02
C ARG A 47 4.30 6.58 35.49
N LYS A 48 5.26 5.95 34.83
CA LYS A 48 5.34 6.03 33.36
C LYS A 48 5.68 4.68 32.73
N SER A 49 4.67 4.07 32.13
CA SER A 49 4.82 2.98 31.17
C SER A 49 5.18 3.57 29.81
N CYS A 50 6.41 3.35 29.35
CA CYS A 50 6.85 3.79 28.03
C CYS A 50 6.98 2.57 27.11
N PRO A 51 6.24 2.50 25.99
CA PRO A 51 6.48 1.47 24.98
C PRO A 51 7.80 1.78 24.27
N MET A 52 8.73 0.85 24.32
CA MET A 52 10.04 0.98 23.67
C MET A 52 10.26 -0.17 22.70
N ASP A 53 10.90 0.13 21.58
CA ASP A 53 11.25 -0.86 20.57
C ASP A 53 12.45 -1.67 21.06
N ILE A 54 12.31 -2.99 21.10
CA ILE A 54 13.39 -3.93 21.40
C ILE A 54 13.62 -4.88 20.23
N VAL A 55 14.86 -5.35 20.09
CA VAL A 55 15.25 -6.33 19.07
C VAL A 55 15.44 -7.68 19.73
N GLN A 56 14.75 -8.70 19.24
CA GLN A 56 14.77 -10.06 19.77
C GLN A 56 14.94 -11.10 18.66
N ARG A 57 15.40 -12.30 19.02
CA ARG A 57 15.41 -13.44 18.12
C ARG A 57 13.96 -13.90 17.88
N PRO A 58 13.51 -14.07 16.62
CA PRO A 58 12.19 -14.59 16.36
C PRO A 58 12.07 -16.04 16.83
N LYS A 59 10.90 -16.37 17.38
CA LYS A 59 10.47 -17.73 17.67
C LYS A 59 9.35 -18.06 16.70
N ALA A 60 9.30 -19.30 16.22
CA ALA A 60 8.27 -19.78 15.31
C ALA A 60 6.96 -20.04 16.07
N ASP A 61 6.41 -18.99 16.67
CA ASP A 61 5.21 -19.05 17.51
C ASP A 61 3.99 -18.51 16.75
N VAL A 62 2.79 -18.86 17.22
CA VAL A 62 1.52 -18.39 16.63
C VAL A 62 1.44 -16.85 16.64
N GLU A 63 2.01 -16.20 17.65
CA GLU A 63 2.10 -14.73 17.72
C GLU A 63 2.96 -14.14 16.60
N PHE A 64 4.05 -14.80 16.23
CA PHE A 64 4.89 -14.38 15.11
C PHE A 64 4.13 -14.52 13.79
N LEU A 65 3.46 -15.66 13.58
CA LEU A 65 2.61 -15.86 12.41
C LEU A 65 1.45 -14.85 12.36
N ALA A 66 0.85 -14.54 13.51
CA ALA A 66 -0.22 -13.55 13.60
C ALA A 66 0.28 -12.16 13.21
N GLU A 67 1.45 -11.71 13.65
CA GLU A 67 2.00 -10.42 13.22
C GLU A 67 2.38 -10.39 11.74
N GLU A 68 2.93 -11.49 11.22
CA GLU A 68 3.34 -11.62 9.82
C GLU A 68 2.15 -11.68 8.83
N LEU A 69 1.02 -12.26 9.25
CA LEU A 69 -0.16 -12.49 8.42
C LEU A 69 -1.31 -11.50 8.66
N CYS A 70 -1.49 -11.04 9.89
CA CYS A 70 -2.62 -10.20 10.26
C CYS A 70 -2.36 -8.75 9.87
N VAL A 71 -3.45 -8.08 9.51
CA VAL A 71 -3.39 -6.73 8.98
C VAL A 71 -4.34 -5.83 9.80
N PRO A 72 -4.08 -5.65 11.11
CA PRO A 72 -5.03 -5.04 12.04
C PRO A 72 -5.43 -3.63 11.60
N SER A 73 -4.45 -2.80 11.24
CA SER A 73 -4.71 -1.42 10.81
C SER A 73 -5.56 -1.31 9.54
N LEU A 74 -5.51 -2.30 8.65
CA LEU A 74 -6.35 -2.35 7.44
C LEU A 74 -7.71 -2.98 7.70
N ASN A 75 -7.81 -3.90 8.67
CA ASN A 75 -9.06 -4.49 9.11
C ASN A 75 -9.98 -3.43 9.73
N ASP A 76 -9.42 -2.51 10.51
CA ASP A 76 -10.18 -1.44 11.19
C ASP A 76 -10.86 -0.48 10.19
N ILE A 77 -10.28 -0.32 9.01
CA ILE A 77 -10.78 0.55 7.94
C ILE A 77 -11.37 -0.24 6.77
N HIS A 78 -11.67 -1.53 6.97
CA HIS A 78 -12.12 -2.43 5.91
C HIS A 78 -13.33 -1.88 5.12
N ASP A 79 -14.31 -1.33 5.84
CA ASP A 79 -15.55 -0.78 5.27
C ASP A 79 -15.32 0.44 4.38
N LEU A 80 -14.15 1.07 4.47
CA LEU A 80 -13.75 2.24 3.70
C LEU A 80 -12.73 1.90 2.60
N LEU A 81 -12.22 0.65 2.54
CA LEU A 81 -11.19 0.25 1.58
C LEU A 81 -11.63 0.40 0.12
N TRP A 82 -12.94 0.32 -0.17
CA TRP A 82 -13.47 0.58 -1.50
C TRP A 82 -13.15 1.99 -2.02
N LEU A 83 -12.84 2.94 -1.12
CA LEU A 83 -12.38 4.27 -1.50
C LEU A 83 -10.89 4.26 -1.90
N ALA A 84 -10.08 3.38 -1.29
CA ALA A 84 -8.64 3.25 -1.54
C ALA A 84 -8.26 2.36 -2.72
N GLY A 85 -9.09 1.38 -3.08
CA GLY A 85 -8.83 0.47 -4.19
C GLY A 85 -10.09 -0.20 -4.71
N ARG A 86 -9.96 -0.85 -5.87
CA ARG A 86 -11.07 -1.60 -6.50
C ARG A 86 -10.98 -3.08 -6.07
N PRO A 87 -12.13 -3.78 -5.92
CA PRO A 87 -12.18 -5.20 -5.59
C PRO A 87 -11.83 -6.07 -6.81
N MET A 88 -10.60 -5.94 -7.28
CA MET A 88 -10.02 -6.67 -8.41
C MET A 88 -8.69 -7.30 -7.96
N PRO A 89 -8.28 -8.43 -8.57
CA PRO A 89 -6.94 -8.94 -8.40
C PRO A 89 -5.90 -7.87 -8.81
N PRO A 90 -4.69 -7.91 -8.22
CA PRO A 90 -3.63 -7.00 -8.61
C PRO A 90 -3.27 -7.17 -10.09
N ARG A 91 -2.79 -6.09 -10.71
CA ARG A 91 -2.36 -6.11 -12.11
C ARG A 91 -0.95 -6.71 -12.23
N PRO A 92 -0.62 -7.34 -13.37
CA PRO A 92 0.70 -7.94 -13.60
C PRO A 92 1.88 -7.01 -13.35
N LEU A 93 3.04 -7.55 -13.00
CA LEU A 93 4.26 -6.76 -12.74
C LEU A 93 4.70 -5.94 -13.95
N THR A 94 4.56 -6.48 -15.16
CA THR A 94 4.84 -5.77 -16.42
C THR A 94 3.98 -4.51 -16.55
N TYR A 95 2.71 -4.57 -16.11
CA TYR A 95 1.84 -3.39 -16.07
C TYR A 95 2.34 -2.35 -15.06
N GLN A 96 2.83 -2.78 -13.90
CA GLN A 96 3.35 -1.85 -12.88
C GLN A 96 4.55 -1.07 -13.41
N LEU A 97 5.48 -1.74 -14.10
CA LEU A 97 6.62 -1.10 -14.74
C LEU A 97 6.19 -0.14 -15.85
N THR A 98 5.24 -0.56 -16.70
CA THR A 98 4.70 0.29 -17.77
C THR A 98 3.97 1.52 -17.23
N ALA A 99 3.37 1.42 -16.04
CA ALA A 99 2.77 2.53 -15.32
C ALA A 99 3.79 3.43 -14.58
N SER A 100 5.08 3.30 -14.91
CA SER A 100 6.20 4.03 -14.30
C SER A 100 6.29 3.84 -12.79
N ARG A 101 6.02 2.63 -12.28
CA ARG A 101 6.15 2.28 -10.86
C ARG A 101 7.35 1.37 -10.67
N THR A 102 8.23 1.71 -9.74
CA THR A 102 9.29 0.83 -9.27
C THR A 102 8.75 -0.15 -8.23
N ILE A 103 9.33 -1.34 -8.15
CA ILE A 103 8.97 -2.35 -7.15
C ILE A 103 9.81 -2.11 -5.91
N ALA A 104 9.15 -1.78 -4.80
CA ALA A 104 9.78 -1.57 -3.50
C ALA A 104 9.51 -2.80 -2.61
N VAL A 105 10.56 -3.56 -2.31
CA VAL A 105 10.48 -4.73 -1.43
C VAL A 105 10.27 -4.26 0.02
N VAL A 106 9.26 -4.81 0.70
CA VAL A 106 8.89 -4.46 2.08
C VAL A 106 8.60 -5.69 2.94
N GLU A 107 8.99 -5.69 4.20
CA GLU A 107 8.64 -6.80 5.12
C GLU A 107 7.30 -6.58 5.86
N ASP A 108 6.80 -5.33 5.90
CA ASP A 108 5.53 -5.02 6.56
C ASP A 108 4.34 -5.48 5.71
N ILE A 109 3.54 -6.41 6.23
CA ILE A 109 2.35 -6.96 5.58
C ILE A 109 1.28 -5.88 5.33
N ASN A 110 1.26 -4.83 6.16
CA ASN A 110 0.36 -3.70 5.99
C ASN A 110 0.59 -3.01 4.63
N LEU A 111 1.85 -2.94 4.18
CA LEU A 111 2.24 -2.27 2.94
C LEU A 111 2.12 -3.14 1.68
N HIS A 112 1.94 -4.44 1.80
CA HIS A 112 1.94 -5.37 0.65
C HIS A 112 0.83 -5.04 -0.38
N LEU A 113 1.12 -4.79 -1.65
CA LEU A 113 0.16 -4.35 -2.69
C LEU A 113 -0.41 -2.92 -2.48
N ILE A 114 0.26 -2.10 -1.68
CA ILE A 114 -0.02 -0.66 -1.61
C ILE A 114 0.90 0.06 -2.59
N TRP A 115 0.36 1.03 -3.34
CA TRP A 115 1.14 1.84 -4.26
C TRP A 115 0.99 3.34 -4.02
N GLU A 116 2.04 4.08 -4.38
CA GLU A 116 2.09 5.53 -4.42
C GLU A 116 2.68 6.00 -5.75
N PRO A 117 2.60 7.29 -6.11
CA PRO A 117 3.19 7.77 -7.36
C PRO A 117 4.67 7.35 -7.45
N GLY A 118 5.02 6.59 -8.49
CA GLY A 118 6.38 6.13 -8.76
C GLY A 118 6.79 4.79 -8.13
N ARG A 119 6.03 4.20 -7.19
CA ARG A 119 6.38 2.87 -6.62
C ARG A 119 5.21 2.05 -6.09
N ILE A 120 5.38 0.73 -6.10
CA ILE A 120 4.48 -0.25 -5.47
C ILE A 120 5.26 -1.04 -4.42
N PHE A 121 4.67 -1.20 -3.23
CA PHE A 121 5.25 -1.95 -2.14
C PHE A 121 4.82 -3.42 -2.24
N LEU A 122 5.79 -4.31 -2.35
CA LEU A 122 5.55 -5.76 -2.42
C LEU A 122 6.37 -6.46 -1.35
N LYS A 123 5.71 -7.37 -0.63
CA LYS A 123 6.38 -8.22 0.34
C LYS A 123 6.91 -9.49 -0.32
N PRO A 124 8.21 -9.81 -0.20
CA PRO A 124 8.76 -11.04 -0.73
C PRO A 124 8.21 -12.22 0.08
N ILE A 125 8.11 -13.37 -0.55
CA ILE A 125 7.33 -14.48 0.00
C ILE A 125 8.19 -15.32 0.94
N PRO A 126 7.83 -15.47 2.22
CA PRO A 126 8.47 -16.45 3.07
C PRO A 126 8.04 -17.86 2.65
N ARG A 127 9.00 -18.78 2.50
CA ARG A 127 8.75 -20.15 1.96
C ARG A 127 7.75 -20.97 2.77
N PHE A 128 7.53 -20.65 4.05
CA PHE A 128 6.62 -21.36 4.95
C PHE A 128 5.14 -20.91 4.86
N LEU A 129 4.84 -19.86 4.09
CA LEU A 129 3.54 -19.18 4.10
C LEU A 129 2.58 -19.61 2.97
N LEU A 130 2.85 -20.74 2.31
CA LEU A 130 2.14 -21.26 1.12
C LEU A 130 0.69 -21.74 1.39
N ASN A 131 -0.21 -20.85 1.82
CA ASN A 131 -1.66 -21.10 1.84
C ASN A 131 -2.26 -21.03 0.42
N ALA A 132 -2.64 -22.19 -0.13
CA ALA A 132 -3.06 -22.33 -1.53
C ALA A 132 -4.12 -21.30 -1.99
N ALA A 133 -5.13 -21.01 -1.17
CA ALA A 133 -6.23 -20.13 -1.55
C ALA A 133 -5.87 -18.63 -1.57
N PHE A 134 -4.86 -18.24 -0.81
CA PHE A 134 -4.35 -16.88 -0.82
C PHE A 134 -3.49 -16.63 -2.08
N TRP A 135 -2.63 -17.59 -2.43
CA TRP A 135 -1.65 -17.41 -3.51
C TRP A 135 -2.24 -17.47 -4.91
N THR A 136 -3.23 -18.35 -5.15
CA THR A 136 -3.95 -18.42 -6.43
C THR A 136 -4.49 -17.09 -6.89
N LYS A 137 -5.13 -16.37 -5.98
CA LYS A 137 -5.89 -15.19 -6.36
C LYS A 137 -5.01 -13.95 -6.49
N HIS A 138 -3.98 -13.83 -5.66
CA HIS A 138 -3.18 -12.62 -5.53
C HIS A 138 -1.82 -12.70 -6.23
N LEU A 139 -1.18 -13.87 -6.27
CA LEU A 139 0.15 -13.99 -6.87
C LEU A 139 0.12 -14.50 -8.30
N ALA A 140 -0.73 -15.48 -8.62
CA ALA A 140 -0.88 -15.94 -10.01
C ALA A 140 -1.40 -14.81 -10.92
N SER A 141 -2.17 -13.86 -10.37
CA SER A 141 -2.60 -12.67 -11.10
C SER A 141 -1.50 -11.61 -11.24
N LEU A 142 -0.46 -11.64 -10.40
CA LEU A 142 0.65 -10.71 -10.43
C LEU A 142 1.79 -11.19 -11.36
N ILE A 143 2.02 -12.51 -11.39
CA ILE A 143 3.05 -13.19 -12.21
C ILE A 143 2.35 -14.08 -13.24
N GLN A 144 1.89 -13.47 -14.34
CA GLN A 144 1.12 -14.17 -15.38
C GLN A 144 2.00 -14.62 -16.55
N HIS A 145 2.97 -13.77 -16.93
CA HIS A 145 3.84 -14.01 -18.07
C HIS A 145 5.26 -14.31 -17.61
N GLU A 146 6.05 -14.92 -18.49
CA GLU A 146 7.48 -15.18 -18.24
C GLU A 146 8.23 -13.87 -17.98
N SER A 147 7.84 -12.76 -18.62
CA SER A 147 8.39 -11.43 -18.33
C SER A 147 8.14 -11.02 -16.87
N ASP A 148 6.95 -11.29 -16.34
CA ASP A 148 6.62 -10.99 -14.94
C ASP A 148 7.47 -11.84 -13.99
N TYR A 149 7.72 -13.11 -14.34
CA TYR A 149 8.59 -13.98 -13.56
C TYR A 149 10.03 -13.45 -13.53
N ARG A 150 10.58 -13.02 -14.67
CA ARG A 150 11.92 -12.41 -14.73
C ARG A 150 12.00 -11.14 -13.88
N ILE A 151 10.94 -10.31 -13.88
CA ILE A 151 10.84 -9.12 -13.02
C ILE A 151 10.75 -9.51 -11.54
N ALA A 152 9.96 -10.53 -11.20
CA ALA A 152 9.84 -11.01 -9.82
C ALA A 152 11.17 -11.57 -9.31
N ALA A 153 11.87 -12.36 -10.12
CA ALA A 153 13.17 -12.93 -9.84
C ALA A 153 14.25 -11.85 -9.67
N SER A 154 14.28 -10.84 -10.56
CA SER A 154 15.24 -9.73 -10.46
C SER A 154 15.05 -8.88 -9.21
N ASN A 155 13.83 -8.86 -8.65
CA ASN A 155 13.50 -8.13 -7.42
C ASN A 155 13.46 -9.05 -6.18
N HIS A 156 13.93 -10.29 -6.29
CA HIS A 156 13.96 -11.28 -5.20
C HIS A 156 12.60 -11.49 -4.51
N LEU A 157 11.50 -11.35 -5.27
CA LEU A 157 10.15 -11.61 -4.75
C LEU A 157 9.87 -13.11 -4.62
N LEU A 158 10.51 -13.91 -5.49
CA LEU A 158 10.48 -15.36 -5.48
C LEU A 158 11.81 -15.92 -4.96
N PRO A 159 11.79 -17.07 -4.29
CA PRO A 159 13.00 -17.81 -3.97
C PRO A 159 13.82 -18.15 -5.22
N ALA A 160 15.16 -18.09 -5.12
CA ALA A 160 16.07 -18.29 -6.26
C ALA A 160 16.05 -19.73 -6.84
N ASP A 161 15.45 -20.66 -6.12
CA ASP A 161 15.27 -22.07 -6.46
C ASP A 161 14.00 -22.37 -7.28
N VAL A 162 13.17 -21.37 -7.56
CA VAL A 162 11.92 -21.55 -8.30
C VAL A 162 12.12 -21.15 -9.75
N ASP A 163 12.18 -22.14 -10.66
CA ASP A 163 12.18 -21.92 -12.10
C ASP A 163 10.78 -21.53 -12.64
N TRP A 164 10.73 -20.94 -13.84
CA TRP A 164 9.46 -20.57 -14.49
C TRP A 164 8.53 -21.77 -14.69
N GLU A 165 9.07 -22.93 -15.08
CA GLU A 165 8.27 -24.14 -15.28
C GLU A 165 7.66 -24.64 -13.96
N SER A 166 8.45 -24.65 -12.89
CA SER A 166 7.99 -24.98 -11.54
C SER A 166 6.95 -24.00 -11.04
N TRP A 167 7.15 -22.69 -11.28
CA TRP A 167 6.17 -21.66 -10.95
C TRP A 167 4.85 -21.85 -11.72
N ARG A 168 4.92 -22.13 -13.02
CA ARG A 168 3.75 -22.36 -13.87
C ARG A 168 2.94 -23.57 -13.40
N GLN A 169 3.62 -24.68 -13.14
CA GLN A 169 2.99 -25.91 -12.64
C GLN A 169 2.34 -25.67 -11.28
N THR A 170 3.06 -25.04 -10.34
CA THR A 170 2.54 -24.70 -9.02
C THR A 170 1.34 -23.76 -9.15
N SER A 171 1.40 -22.76 -10.02
CA SER A 171 0.30 -21.84 -10.24
C SER A 171 -0.96 -22.54 -10.77
N TRP A 172 -0.82 -23.51 -11.68
CA TRP A 172 -1.95 -24.29 -12.19
C TRP A 172 -2.54 -25.20 -11.12
N GLU A 173 -1.71 -25.97 -10.43
CA GLU A 173 -2.13 -26.84 -9.33
C GLU A 173 -2.82 -26.04 -8.23
N LEU A 174 -2.30 -24.86 -7.91
CA LEU A 174 -2.94 -23.96 -6.97
C LEU A 174 -4.32 -23.53 -7.48
N LEU A 175 -4.43 -23.08 -8.73
CA LEU A 175 -5.68 -22.59 -9.32
C LEU A 175 -6.76 -23.69 -9.39
N GLU A 176 -6.35 -24.94 -9.62
CA GLU A 176 -7.23 -26.11 -9.69
C GLU A 176 -7.64 -26.61 -8.30
N ASN A 177 -6.70 -26.67 -7.35
CA ASN A 177 -6.93 -27.22 -5.99
C ASN A 177 -7.52 -26.22 -5.00
N SER A 178 -7.79 -24.98 -5.41
CA SER A 178 -8.29 -23.94 -4.51
C SER A 178 -9.75 -23.59 -4.80
N PRO A 179 -10.72 -24.38 -4.28
CA PRO A 179 -12.14 -24.03 -4.37
C PRO A 179 -12.41 -22.80 -3.49
N CYS A 180 -12.67 -21.67 -4.14
CA CYS A 180 -13.53 -20.53 -3.79
C CYS A 180 -13.69 -20.05 -2.33
N ASN A 181 -12.89 -20.49 -1.37
CA ASN A 181 -13.11 -20.21 0.06
C ASN A 181 -12.44 -18.90 0.50
N MET A 182 -12.94 -17.79 -0.04
CA MET A 182 -12.57 -16.43 0.37
C MET A 182 -12.99 -16.09 1.81
N THR A 183 -13.65 -16.99 2.54
CA THR A 183 -14.00 -16.75 3.96
C THR A 183 -12.81 -16.92 4.89
N ARG A 184 -11.84 -17.76 4.53
CA ARG A 184 -10.61 -18.00 5.33
C ARG A 184 -9.50 -16.99 5.05
N VAL A 185 -9.60 -16.25 3.94
CA VAL A 185 -8.65 -15.18 3.58
C VAL A 185 -9.12 -13.87 4.20
N ASN A 186 -8.20 -13.12 4.80
CA ASN A 186 -8.51 -11.81 5.37
C ASN A 186 -9.20 -10.92 4.31
N LYS A 187 -10.34 -10.29 4.69
CA LYS A 187 -11.19 -9.49 3.80
C LYS A 187 -10.43 -8.36 3.09
N ARG A 188 -9.34 -7.85 3.69
CA ARG A 188 -8.42 -6.88 3.09
C ARG A 188 -7.99 -7.28 1.68
N TYR A 189 -7.67 -8.56 1.46
CA TYR A 189 -7.17 -9.05 0.19
C TYR A 189 -8.25 -9.19 -0.88
N ARG A 190 -9.53 -8.96 -0.57
CA ARG A 190 -10.57 -8.79 -1.62
C ARG A 190 -10.23 -7.61 -2.55
N TYR A 191 -9.47 -6.65 -2.04
CA TYR A 191 -8.89 -5.54 -2.79
C TYR A 191 -7.43 -5.87 -3.10
N GLY A 192 -7.07 -5.94 -4.39
CA GLY A 192 -5.70 -6.22 -4.82
C GLY A 192 -4.78 -5.03 -4.56
N GLU A 193 -4.89 -3.99 -5.39
CA GLU A 193 -4.06 -2.78 -5.26
C GLU A 193 -4.77 -1.68 -4.48
N LEU A 194 -4.12 -1.18 -3.42
CA LEU A 194 -4.59 -0.04 -2.65
C LEU A 194 -3.70 1.19 -2.90
N ARG A 195 -4.33 2.35 -3.11
CA ARG A 195 -3.61 3.62 -3.29
C ARG A 195 -3.31 4.28 -1.94
N LEU A 196 -2.03 4.47 -1.62
CA LEU A 196 -1.60 5.01 -0.34
C LEU A 196 -2.17 6.42 -0.07
N SER A 197 -2.23 7.27 -1.09
CA SER A 197 -2.76 8.63 -0.93
C SER A 197 -4.23 8.66 -0.50
N ARG A 198 -5.00 7.63 -0.84
CA ARG A 198 -6.40 7.50 -0.44
C ARG A 198 -6.51 6.85 0.93
N LEU A 199 -5.68 5.84 1.19
CA LEU A 199 -5.57 5.21 2.49
C LEU A 199 -5.20 6.20 3.59
N ASN A 200 -4.24 7.10 3.32
CA ASN A 200 -3.89 8.21 4.21
C ASN A 200 -5.08 9.14 4.49
N LYS A 201 -5.92 9.43 3.50
CA LYS A 201 -7.12 10.25 3.71
C LYS A 201 -8.15 9.53 4.58
N ILE A 202 -8.35 8.23 4.34
CA ILE A 202 -9.29 7.38 5.09
C ILE A 202 -8.85 7.27 6.55
N SER A 203 -7.57 6.95 6.80
CA SER A 203 -7.05 6.81 8.16
C SER A 203 -7.10 8.13 8.93
N ARG A 204 -6.78 9.25 8.27
CA ARG A 204 -6.92 10.61 8.83
C ARG A 204 -8.37 10.94 9.18
N TRP A 205 -9.30 10.66 8.26
CA TRP A 205 -10.72 10.91 8.50
C TRP A 205 -11.29 10.03 9.62
N ARG A 206 -10.86 8.77 9.69
CA ARG A 206 -11.26 7.86 10.77
C ARG A 206 -10.72 8.30 12.12
N SER A 207 -9.46 8.72 12.16
CA SER A 207 -8.85 9.28 13.36
C SER A 207 -9.53 10.58 13.80
N LEU A 208 -10.09 11.37 12.90
CA LEU A 208 -10.83 12.58 13.24
C LEU A 208 -12.22 12.26 13.82
N THR A 209 -12.88 11.23 13.29
CA THR A 209 -14.30 10.99 13.56
C THR A 209 -14.56 10.00 14.70
N CYS A 210 -13.63 9.08 14.99
CA CYS A 210 -13.94 7.95 15.90
C CYS A 210 -12.83 7.54 16.87
N SER A 211 -11.56 7.81 16.56
CA SER A 211 -10.47 7.52 17.50
C SER A 211 -10.16 8.81 18.27
N GLY A 212 -10.26 8.79 19.60
CA GLY A 212 -9.96 9.95 20.47
C GLY A 212 -8.51 10.50 20.39
N ASP A 213 -7.73 10.10 19.37
CA ASP A 213 -6.35 10.53 19.08
C ASP A 213 -6.26 11.94 18.46
N GLY A 214 -7.38 12.55 18.08
CA GLY A 214 -7.48 13.95 17.68
C GLY A 214 -6.50 14.38 16.58
N LEU A 215 -5.78 15.49 16.80
CA LEU A 215 -4.84 16.10 15.85
C LEU A 215 -3.63 15.20 15.52
N VAL A 216 -3.23 14.29 16.42
CA VAL A 216 -2.04 13.46 16.23
C VAL A 216 -2.23 12.44 15.12
N GLY A 217 -3.37 11.76 15.09
CA GLY A 217 -3.69 10.80 14.03
C GLY A 217 -4.00 11.47 12.68
N LEU A 218 -4.50 12.72 12.68
CA LEU A 218 -4.65 13.52 11.47
C LEU A 218 -3.30 13.79 10.79
N MET A 219 -2.25 14.06 11.56
CA MET A 219 -0.92 14.34 11.00
C MET A 219 -0.24 13.06 10.49
N ARG A 220 -0.34 11.97 11.26
CA ARG A 220 0.36 10.71 11.00
C ARG A 220 -0.16 9.98 9.75
N GLY A 221 -1.48 9.91 9.57
CA GLY A 221 -2.08 9.10 8.50
C GLY A 221 -1.69 7.62 8.58
N TYR A 222 -1.75 6.90 7.45
CA TYR A 222 -1.40 5.48 7.40
C TYR A 222 0.11 5.26 7.20
N LYS A 223 0.71 5.94 6.22
CA LYS A 223 2.16 6.05 6.05
C LYS A 223 2.49 7.45 5.55
N PHE A 224 3.42 8.13 6.22
CA PHE A 224 3.83 9.46 5.81
C PHE A 224 4.63 9.39 4.50
N GLY A 225 4.14 10.06 3.46
CA GLY A 225 4.66 9.93 2.09
C GLY A 225 5.86 10.82 1.76
N PHE A 226 6.15 11.83 2.58
CA PHE A 226 7.29 12.71 2.39
C PHE A 226 8.45 12.26 3.27
N ALA A 227 9.64 12.09 2.68
CA ALA A 227 10.82 11.71 3.46
C ALA A 227 11.30 12.87 4.34
N THR A 228 11.00 14.12 3.94
CA THR A 228 11.49 15.33 4.61
C THR A 228 10.43 16.42 4.57
N TYR A 229 10.35 17.24 5.62
CA TYR A 229 9.46 18.40 5.68
C TYR A 229 9.70 19.40 4.54
N GLY A 230 10.93 19.52 4.04
CA GLY A 230 11.27 20.37 2.90
C GLY A 230 10.49 20.03 1.63
N GLN A 231 10.35 18.74 1.30
CA GLN A 231 9.59 18.28 0.12
C GLN A 231 8.11 18.63 0.21
N LEU A 232 7.53 18.57 1.42
CA LEU A 232 6.15 18.97 1.66
C LEU A 232 5.97 20.49 1.45
N LEU A 233 6.90 21.27 1.98
CA LEU A 233 6.86 22.73 1.91
C LEU A 233 7.06 23.21 0.47
N GLU A 234 8.00 22.64 -0.26
CA GLU A 234 8.25 22.93 -1.67
C GLU A 234 7.01 22.63 -2.54
N ALA A 235 6.39 21.45 -2.36
CA ALA A 235 5.19 21.07 -3.11
C ALA A 235 4.01 22.03 -2.88
N CYS A 236 3.88 22.58 -1.67
CA CYS A 236 2.84 23.56 -1.35
C CYS A 236 3.16 24.97 -1.85
N LEU A 237 4.42 25.41 -1.73
CA LEU A 237 4.81 26.78 -2.08
C LEU A 237 5.04 26.98 -3.57
N PHE A 238 5.49 25.96 -4.31
CA PHE A 238 5.86 26.12 -5.73
C PHE A 238 4.74 26.71 -6.60
N PRO A 239 3.48 26.23 -6.55
CA PRO A 239 2.39 26.82 -7.35
C PRO A 239 2.03 28.23 -6.89
N VAL A 240 2.10 28.52 -5.58
CA VAL A 240 1.77 29.82 -5.00
C VAL A 240 2.80 30.87 -5.39
N VAL A 241 4.08 30.53 -5.29
CA VAL A 241 5.19 31.41 -5.71
C VAL A 241 5.11 31.68 -7.20
N THR A 242 4.86 30.65 -8.02
CA THR A 242 4.72 30.79 -9.48
C THR A 242 3.56 31.71 -9.86
N ALA A 243 2.38 31.53 -9.23
CA ALA A 243 1.22 32.38 -9.48
C ALA A 243 1.47 33.84 -9.03
N THR A 244 2.10 34.02 -7.87
CA THR A 244 2.44 35.34 -7.32
C THR A 244 3.42 36.07 -8.22
N ALA A 245 4.46 35.38 -8.71
CA ALA A 245 5.44 35.96 -9.62
C ALA A 245 4.79 36.42 -10.94
N TYR A 246 3.89 35.62 -11.51
CA TYR A 246 3.16 36.00 -12.72
C TYR A 246 2.27 37.23 -12.50
N ILE A 247 1.54 37.28 -11.38
CA ILE A 247 0.68 38.44 -11.03
C ILE A 247 1.53 39.70 -10.84
N LEU A 248 2.67 39.60 -10.15
CA LEU A 248 3.59 40.73 -9.95
C LEU A 248 4.16 41.24 -11.28
N LEU A 249 4.50 40.35 -12.22
CA LEU A 249 4.99 40.74 -13.54
C LEU A 249 3.93 41.53 -14.32
N VAL A 250 2.67 41.10 -14.26
CA VAL A 250 1.56 41.81 -14.92
C VAL A 250 1.27 43.15 -14.25
N LEU A 251 1.23 43.20 -12.91
CA LEU A 251 0.99 44.44 -12.16
C LEU A 251 2.10 45.47 -12.37
N THR A 252 3.36 45.04 -12.43
CA THR A 252 4.49 45.95 -12.67
C THR A 252 4.45 46.55 -14.08
N ALA A 253 4.15 45.75 -15.11
CA ALA A 253 3.96 46.27 -16.47
C ALA A 253 2.83 47.30 -16.55
N MET A 254 1.73 47.06 -15.82
CA MET A 254 0.60 47.98 -15.72
C MET A 254 0.97 49.31 -15.04
N GLN A 255 1.70 49.24 -13.92
CA GLN A 255 2.15 50.42 -13.18
C GLN A 255 3.06 51.32 -14.03
N VAL A 256 3.91 50.72 -14.85
CA VAL A 256 4.78 51.44 -15.80
C VAL A 256 3.98 52.11 -16.92
N GLY A 257 2.88 51.50 -17.38
CA GLY A 257 2.00 52.12 -18.38
C GLY A 257 1.28 53.37 -17.85
N LEU A 258 0.74 53.29 -16.64
CA LEU A 258 0.01 54.39 -15.99
C LEU A 258 0.91 55.57 -15.58
N SER A 259 2.22 55.37 -15.46
CA SER A 259 3.18 56.42 -15.11
C SER A 259 3.66 57.25 -16.32
N THR A 260 3.29 56.88 -17.55
CA THR A 260 3.69 57.61 -18.76
C THR A 260 2.70 58.73 -19.11
N ASP A 261 3.21 59.92 -19.41
CA ASP A 261 2.38 61.10 -19.72
C ASP A 261 1.54 60.94 -21.00
N TYR A 262 1.94 60.04 -21.91
CA TYR A 262 1.19 59.73 -23.14
C TYR A 262 -0.12 58.95 -22.90
N LEU A 263 -0.16 58.11 -21.87
CA LEU A 263 -1.27 57.18 -21.61
C LEU A 263 -2.09 57.57 -20.38
N LYS A 264 -1.50 58.38 -19.49
CA LYS A 264 -2.12 58.85 -18.25
C LYS A 264 -3.37 59.68 -18.49
N ASP A 265 -3.39 60.55 -19.50
CA ASP A 265 -4.51 61.47 -19.75
C ASP A 265 -5.58 60.88 -20.69
N ASN A 266 -5.38 59.67 -21.21
CA ASN A 266 -6.32 59.03 -22.11
C ASN A 266 -7.39 58.25 -21.34
N PHE A 267 -8.64 58.73 -21.39
CA PHE A 267 -9.79 58.14 -20.69
C PHE A 267 -10.03 56.67 -21.08
N ALA A 268 -9.83 56.31 -22.35
CA ALA A 268 -9.98 54.93 -22.81
C ALA A 268 -8.93 53.99 -22.18
N PHE A 269 -7.71 54.50 -21.99
CA PHE A 269 -6.62 53.73 -21.37
C PHE A 269 -6.83 53.56 -19.86
N GLN A 270 -7.31 54.61 -19.17
CA GLN A 270 -7.68 54.51 -17.75
C GLN A 270 -8.83 53.51 -17.53
N GLN A 271 -9.85 53.52 -18.39
CA GLN A 271 -10.96 52.57 -18.30
C GLN A 271 -10.52 51.13 -18.59
N ALA A 272 -9.66 50.92 -19.58
CA ALA A 272 -9.05 49.63 -19.87
C ALA A 272 -8.18 49.13 -18.70
N SER A 273 -7.39 50.02 -18.09
CA SER A 273 -6.57 49.71 -16.92
C SER A 273 -7.42 49.36 -15.69
N TRP A 274 -8.51 50.08 -15.46
CA TRP A 274 -9.46 49.74 -14.39
C TRP A 274 -10.09 48.35 -14.63
N GLY A 275 -10.60 48.11 -15.84
CA GLY A 275 -11.20 46.82 -16.21
C GLY A 275 -10.23 45.65 -16.09
N PHE A 276 -8.98 45.84 -16.52
CA PHE A 276 -7.94 44.83 -16.41
C PHE A 276 -7.46 44.60 -14.96
N THR A 277 -7.46 45.62 -14.11
CA THR A 277 -7.16 45.47 -12.67
C THR A 277 -8.25 44.64 -11.99
N VAL A 278 -9.52 44.97 -12.25
CA VAL A 278 -10.66 44.20 -11.73
C VAL A 278 -10.65 42.76 -12.26
N PHE A 279 -10.37 42.57 -13.55
CA PHE A 279 -10.20 41.26 -14.15
C PHE A 279 -9.05 40.47 -13.51
N SER A 280 -7.90 41.10 -13.26
CA SER A 280 -6.73 40.44 -12.65
C SER A 280 -6.99 39.99 -11.20
N ILE A 281 -7.91 40.64 -10.49
CA ILE A 281 -8.35 40.23 -9.15
C ILE A 281 -9.44 39.15 -9.22
N LEU A 282 -10.42 39.31 -10.12
CA LEU A 282 -11.57 38.40 -10.23
C LEU A 282 -11.25 37.10 -10.97
N ALA A 283 -10.40 37.13 -11.99
CA ALA A 283 -10.09 35.97 -12.81
C ALA A 283 -9.44 34.83 -12.01
N PRO A 284 -8.46 35.06 -11.11
CA PRO A 284 -7.96 34.01 -10.22
C PRO A 284 -9.05 33.43 -9.32
N LEU A 285 -9.94 34.27 -8.76
CA LEU A 285 -11.04 33.83 -7.91
C LEU A 285 -12.04 32.95 -8.69
N ILE A 286 -12.44 33.38 -9.89
CA ILE A 286 -13.33 32.63 -10.77
C ILE A 286 -12.68 31.30 -11.19
N LEU A 287 -11.40 31.31 -11.56
CA LEU A 287 -10.67 30.09 -11.93
C LEU A 287 -10.54 29.12 -10.77
N ILE A 288 -10.32 29.62 -9.55
CA ILE A 288 -10.31 28.81 -8.33
C ILE A 288 -11.69 28.16 -8.12
N VAL A 289 -12.77 28.95 -8.18
CA VAL A 289 -14.15 28.45 -8.01
C VAL A 289 -14.50 27.42 -9.10
N LEU A 290 -14.19 27.72 -10.36
CA LEU A 290 -14.44 26.82 -11.50
C LEU A 290 -13.64 25.51 -11.35
N SER A 291 -12.36 25.60 -10.95
CA SER A 291 -11.53 24.42 -10.66
C SER A 291 -12.14 23.58 -9.54
N PHE A 292 -12.63 24.20 -8.47
CA PHE A 292 -13.33 23.50 -7.39
C PHE A 292 -14.60 22.80 -7.87
N VAL A 293 -15.43 23.46 -8.69
CA VAL A 293 -16.67 22.87 -9.25
C VAL A 293 -16.35 21.68 -10.16
N LEU A 294 -15.36 21.81 -11.05
CA LEU A 294 -14.93 20.73 -11.95
C LEU A 294 -14.38 19.53 -11.16
N VAL A 295 -13.53 19.78 -10.16
CA VAL A 295 -13.01 18.74 -9.28
C VAL A 295 -14.15 18.07 -8.50
N PHE A 296 -15.11 18.84 -8.00
CA PHE A 296 -16.27 18.31 -7.29
C PHE A 296 -17.11 17.38 -8.18
N LEU A 297 -17.47 17.82 -9.39
CA LEU A 297 -18.21 17.00 -10.35
C LEU A 297 -17.45 15.72 -10.72
N TYR A 298 -16.14 15.84 -10.97
CA TYR A 298 -15.27 14.69 -11.25
C TYR A 298 -15.25 13.71 -10.08
N VAL A 299 -15.15 14.20 -8.84
CA VAL A 299 -15.18 13.37 -7.62
C VAL A 299 -16.52 12.66 -7.46
N VAL A 300 -17.64 13.36 -7.65
CA VAL A 300 -18.99 12.77 -7.56
C VAL A 300 -19.20 11.68 -8.61
N PHE A 301 -18.80 11.94 -9.86
CA PHE A 301 -18.86 10.95 -10.93
C PHE A 301 -18.01 9.71 -10.60
N ASN A 302 -16.76 9.91 -10.18
CA ASN A 302 -15.86 8.83 -9.79
C ASN A 302 -16.39 8.05 -8.58
N TYR A 303 -16.99 8.74 -7.60
CA TYR A 303 -17.61 8.13 -6.43
C TYR A 303 -18.74 7.19 -6.85
N ARG A 304 -19.68 7.67 -7.69
CA ARG A 304 -20.83 6.88 -8.14
C ARG A 304 -20.37 5.67 -8.96
N SER A 305 -19.45 5.88 -9.89
CA SER A 305 -18.86 4.82 -10.72
C SER A 305 -18.16 3.75 -9.86
N THR A 306 -17.33 4.18 -8.90
CA THR A 306 -16.58 3.26 -8.03
C THR A 306 -17.51 2.47 -7.11
N LYS A 307 -18.53 3.11 -6.53
CA LYS A 307 -19.50 2.45 -5.64
C LYS A 307 -20.34 1.40 -6.38
N ALA A 308 -20.84 1.74 -7.58
CA ALA A 308 -21.59 0.81 -8.42
C ALA A 308 -20.72 -0.40 -8.84
N PHE A 309 -19.47 -0.16 -9.22
CA PHE A 309 -18.52 -1.24 -9.54
C PHE A 309 -18.24 -2.15 -8.34
N ASN A 310 -18.05 -1.56 -7.15
CA ASN A 310 -17.80 -2.31 -5.92
C ASN A 310 -18.96 -3.25 -5.58
N GLN A 311 -20.20 -2.76 -5.67
CA GLN A 311 -21.40 -3.57 -5.40
C GLN A 311 -21.50 -4.78 -6.33
N ARG A 312 -21.34 -4.57 -7.65
CA ARG A 312 -21.39 -5.67 -8.64
C ARG A 312 -20.32 -6.73 -8.39
N ARG A 313 -19.10 -6.30 -8.03
CA ARG A 313 -17.98 -7.22 -7.77
C ARG A 313 -18.12 -7.98 -6.45
N MET A 314 -18.65 -7.35 -5.40
CA MET A 314 -18.91 -8.05 -4.14
C MET A 314 -19.99 -9.12 -4.33
N GLN A 315 -21.07 -8.81 -5.06
CA GLN A 315 -22.09 -9.81 -5.43
C GLN A 315 -21.48 -10.99 -6.20
N PHE A 316 -20.55 -10.74 -7.12
CA PHE A 316 -19.82 -11.81 -7.82
C PHE A 316 -19.01 -12.69 -6.87
N TYR A 317 -18.30 -12.10 -5.90
CA TYR A 317 -17.54 -12.87 -4.90
C TYR A 317 -18.44 -13.65 -3.93
N ASP A 318 -19.57 -13.07 -3.54
CA ASP A 318 -20.54 -13.75 -2.68
C ASP A 318 -21.19 -14.93 -3.41
N ASN A 319 -21.46 -14.79 -4.72
CA ASN A 319 -21.97 -15.88 -5.56
C ASN A 319 -20.93 -17.00 -5.80
N LEU A 320 -19.66 -16.65 -5.98
CA LEU A 320 -18.56 -17.62 -6.10
C LEU A 320 -18.45 -18.51 -4.85
N GLY A 321 -18.59 -17.92 -3.66
CA GLY A 321 -18.57 -18.67 -2.41
C GLY A 321 -19.80 -19.55 -2.19
N ARG A 322 -20.89 -19.34 -2.96
CA ARG A 322 -22.16 -20.04 -2.81
C ARG A 322 -22.39 -21.15 -3.85
N ASN A 323 -21.79 -21.01 -5.04
CA ASN A 323 -21.95 -21.94 -6.17
C ASN A 323 -20.70 -22.79 -6.46
N GLY A 324 -19.59 -22.57 -5.73
CA GLY A 324 -18.30 -23.24 -5.93
C GLY A 324 -17.87 -24.17 -4.79
N CYS A 325 -18.83 -24.62 -3.97
CA CYS A 325 -18.67 -25.68 -2.97
C CYS A 325 -19.64 -26.81 -3.27
#